data_AF-A0A504YY14-F1
#
_entry.id   AF-A0A504YY14-F1
#
_cell.length_a   1.000
_cell.length_b   1.000
_cell.length_c   1.000
_cell.angle_alpha   90.00
_cell.angle_beta   90.00
_cell.angle_gamma   90.00
#
_symmetry.space_group_name_H-M   'P 1'
#
loop_
_entity.id
_entity.type
_entity.pdbx_description
1 polymer ?
#
loop_
_entity_poly.entity_id
_entity_poly.type
_entity_poly.pdbx_seq_one_letter_code
_entity_poly.pdbx_strand_id
1 'polypeptide(L)'
;MTLNDTEIEEMMTWVEEDPTKTIVLLRIQVKAEFEKEVSCTTIGSYLDCRLITLKKLHLTSFGINRLDTKVGRTYYALQMFEVEQRGDSIFWTGETNFSLLCTRTIGWSTKGKRSCLQVSNSHRRKLHLIGAVTESGIKSCKMKRGAYRLQDCKQWIR
;
A
#
# COMPACT_ATOMS: atom_id res chain seq x y z
N MET A 1 8.37 -38.17 -3.78
CA MET A 1 9.02 -37.77 -2.51
C MET A 1 8.07 -36.82 -1.79
N THR A 2 7.92 -36.96 -0.48
CA THR A 2 6.98 -36.17 0.33
C THR A 2 7.73 -35.53 1.50
N LEU A 3 7.24 -34.37 1.94
CA LEU A 3 7.70 -33.73 3.16
C LEU A 3 7.05 -34.41 4.37
N ASN A 4 7.78 -34.47 5.48
CA ASN A 4 7.20 -34.84 6.78
C ASN A 4 6.55 -33.62 7.45
N ASP A 5 5.80 -33.83 8.53
CA ASP A 5 5.05 -32.75 9.18
C ASP A 5 5.95 -31.62 9.68
N THR A 6 7.15 -31.92 10.21
CA THR A 6 8.10 -30.90 10.69
C THR A 6 8.61 -30.01 9.55
N GLU A 7 8.95 -30.61 8.40
CA GLU A 7 9.37 -29.87 7.20
C GLU A 7 8.23 -29.03 6.61
N ILE A 8 6.99 -29.51 6.74
CA ILE A 8 5.80 -28.76 6.31
C ILE A 8 5.61 -27.54 7.21
N GLU A 9 5.68 -27.69 8.53
CA GLU A 9 5.56 -26.57 9.47
C GLU A 9 6.67 -25.53 9.25
N GLU A 10 7.91 -25.97 9.07
CA GLU A 10 9.03 -25.06 8.76
C GLU A 10 8.78 -24.28 7.45
N MET A 11 8.25 -24.96 6.42
CA MET A 11 7.86 -24.30 5.18
C MET A 11 6.74 -23.27 5.40
N MET A 12 5.82 -23.49 6.35
CA MET A 12 4.78 -22.50 6.69
C MET A 12 5.41 -21.26 7.32
N THR A 13 6.38 -21.43 8.23
CA THR A 13 7.12 -20.32 8.85
C THR A 13 7.74 -19.41 7.78
N TRP A 14 8.35 -19.99 6.73
CA TRP A 14 8.94 -19.20 5.63
C TRP A 14 7.92 -18.36 4.87
N VAL A 15 6.66 -18.82 4.75
CA VAL A 15 5.57 -18.08 4.10
C VAL A 15 5.03 -16.98 5.01
N GLU A 16 5.01 -17.20 6.33
CA GLU A 16 4.61 -16.19 7.31
C GLU A 16 5.63 -15.05 7.41
N GLU A 17 6.92 -15.38 7.38
CA GLU A 17 8.02 -14.41 7.40
C GLU A 17 8.09 -13.60 6.11
N ASP A 18 7.84 -14.24 4.96
CA ASP A 18 7.86 -13.61 3.64
C ASP A 18 6.67 -14.08 2.79
N PRO A 19 5.53 -13.37 2.85
CA PRO A 19 4.33 -13.72 2.07
C PRO A 19 4.49 -13.47 0.57
N THR A 20 5.66 -13.01 0.10
CA THR A 20 5.96 -12.81 -1.33
C THR A 20 6.57 -14.03 -1.99
N LYS A 21 6.95 -15.07 -1.21
CA LYS A 21 7.53 -16.30 -1.75
C LYS A 21 6.58 -16.97 -2.72
N THR A 22 7.10 -17.25 -3.91
CA THR A 22 6.38 -18.05 -4.90
C THR A 22 6.55 -19.54 -4.60
N ILE A 23 5.61 -20.36 -5.08
CA ILE A 23 5.71 -21.83 -5.00
C ILE A 23 7.03 -22.35 -5.60
N VAL A 24 7.56 -21.69 -6.63
CA VAL A 24 8.85 -22.06 -7.24
C VAL A 24 10.01 -21.79 -6.28
N LEU A 25 10.00 -20.67 -5.58
CA LEU A 25 11.01 -20.34 -4.57
C LEU A 25 10.92 -21.28 -3.37
N LEU A 26 9.71 -21.58 -2.89
CA LEU A 26 9.50 -22.57 -1.82
C LEU A 26 10.06 -23.94 -2.22
N ARG A 27 9.82 -24.39 -3.46
CA ARG A 27 10.40 -25.63 -3.98
C ARG A 27 11.93 -25.62 -3.99
N ILE A 28 12.54 -24.51 -4.41
CA ILE A 28 14.00 -24.35 -4.42
C ILE A 28 14.54 -24.40 -2.99
N GLN A 29 13.89 -23.71 -2.05
CA GLN A 29 14.27 -23.68 -0.64
C GLN A 29 14.11 -25.06 0.01
N VAL A 30 13.02 -25.78 -0.25
CA VAL A 30 12.83 -27.18 0.18
C VAL A 30 13.95 -28.09 -0.32
N LYS A 31 14.37 -27.93 -1.59
CA LYS A 31 15.49 -28.71 -2.13
C LYS A 31 16.81 -28.36 -1.45
N ALA A 32 17.02 -27.10 -1.10
CA ALA A 32 18.25 -26.64 -0.45
C ALA A 32 18.34 -27.06 1.04
N GLU A 33 17.24 -26.90 1.79
CA GLU A 33 17.21 -27.13 3.24
C GLU A 33 16.98 -28.59 3.62
N PHE A 34 16.16 -29.31 2.84
CA PHE A 34 15.74 -30.67 3.16
C PHE A 34 16.30 -31.72 2.20
N GLU A 35 17.08 -31.33 1.19
CA GLU A 35 17.61 -32.20 0.13
C GLU A 35 16.52 -33.01 -0.61
N LYS A 36 15.27 -32.51 -0.60
CA LYS A 36 14.11 -33.17 -1.21
C LYS A 36 13.65 -32.48 -2.47
N GLU A 37 13.50 -33.26 -3.53
CA GLU A 37 12.95 -32.79 -4.79
C GLU A 37 11.44 -33.07 -4.86
N VAL A 38 10.66 -32.00 -4.70
CA VAL A 38 9.19 -32.04 -4.74
C VAL A 38 8.64 -31.21 -5.90
N SER A 39 7.47 -31.56 -6.40
CA SER A 39 6.84 -30.80 -7.47
C SER A 39 6.19 -29.51 -6.94
N CYS A 40 6.01 -28.50 -7.79
CA CYS A 40 5.24 -27.30 -7.43
C CYS A 40 3.81 -27.64 -7.01
N THR A 41 3.20 -28.66 -7.64
CA THR A 41 1.87 -29.14 -7.29
C THR A 41 1.84 -29.68 -5.87
N THR A 42 2.86 -30.43 -5.46
CA THR A 42 2.99 -30.99 -4.11
C THR A 42 3.11 -29.88 -3.06
N ILE A 43 3.94 -28.86 -3.32
CA ILE A 43 4.03 -27.66 -2.47
C ILE A 43 2.68 -26.97 -2.37
N GLY A 44 1.99 -26.77 -3.51
CA GLY A 44 0.65 -26.19 -3.55
C GLY A 44 -0.35 -26.96 -2.69
N SER A 45 -0.36 -28.29 -2.79
CA SER A 45 -1.22 -29.15 -1.97
C SER A 45 -0.93 -29.01 -0.47
N TYR A 46 0.33 -28.90 -0.06
CA TYR A 46 0.66 -28.67 1.36
C TYR A 46 0.16 -27.32 1.86
N LEU A 47 0.32 -26.26 1.07
CA LEU A 47 -0.22 -24.92 1.39
C LEU A 47 -1.75 -24.95 1.50
N ASP A 48 -2.42 -25.61 0.54
CA ASP A 48 -3.88 -25.77 0.53
C ASP A 48 -4.36 -26.55 1.75
N CYS A 49 -3.66 -27.63 2.14
CA CYS A 49 -3.96 -28.40 3.35
C CYS A 49 -3.80 -27.58 4.65
N ARG A 50 -2.98 -26.54 4.65
CA ARG A 50 -2.84 -25.56 5.74
C ARG A 50 -3.71 -24.31 5.55
N LEU A 51 -4.64 -24.33 4.58
CA LEU A 51 -5.55 -23.24 4.25
C LEU A 51 -4.83 -21.93 3.85
N ILE A 52 -3.59 -22.03 3.40
CA ILE A 52 -2.83 -20.90 2.88
C ILE A 52 -3.22 -20.68 1.43
N THR A 53 -3.83 -19.53 1.17
CA THR A 53 -4.33 -19.15 -0.16
C THR A 53 -3.68 -17.85 -0.61
N LEU A 54 -3.49 -17.71 -1.93
CA LEU A 54 -2.98 -16.48 -2.51
C LEU A 54 -3.99 -15.35 -2.32
N LYS A 55 -3.58 -14.34 -1.55
CA LYS A 55 -4.35 -13.11 -1.30
C LYS A 55 -3.61 -11.91 -1.85
N LYS A 56 -4.34 -10.83 -2.12
CA LYS A 56 -3.73 -9.55 -2.49
C LYS A 56 -2.94 -9.01 -1.30
N LEU A 57 -1.64 -8.74 -1.49
CA LEU A 57 -0.78 -8.16 -0.47
C LEU A 57 -1.33 -6.80 -0.01
N HIS A 58 -1.46 -6.63 1.30
CA HIS A 58 -1.77 -5.34 1.91
C HIS A 58 -0.46 -4.67 2.35
N LEU A 59 -0.06 -3.61 1.63
CA LEU A 59 1.15 -2.87 1.95
C LEU A 59 0.90 -2.01 3.19
N THR A 60 1.52 -2.38 4.30
CA THR A 60 1.54 -1.57 5.52
C THR A 60 2.81 -0.71 5.51
N SER A 61 2.70 0.56 5.92
CA SER A 61 3.88 1.41 6.08
C SER A 61 4.66 0.93 7.31
N PHE A 62 5.96 0.70 7.11
CA PHE A 62 6.91 0.22 8.12
C PHE A 62 6.87 1.07 9.42
N GLY A 63 6.59 2.36 9.31
CA GLY A 63 6.56 3.28 10.45
C GLY A 63 5.30 3.20 11.31
N ILE A 64 4.18 2.70 10.80
CA ILE A 64 2.85 2.85 11.45
C ILE A 64 2.83 2.28 12.88
N ASN A 65 3.51 1.16 13.11
CA ASN A 65 3.46 0.44 14.38
C ASN A 65 4.72 0.58 15.25
N ARG A 66 5.67 1.42 14.85
CA ARG A 66 6.85 1.71 15.65
C ARG A 66 6.45 2.48 16.91
N LEU A 67 7.20 2.25 18.00
CA LEU A 67 6.88 2.82 19.31
C LEU A 67 6.87 4.36 19.27
N ASP A 68 7.86 4.96 18.62
CA ASP A 68 7.97 6.40 18.39
C ASP A 68 6.73 6.99 17.71
N THR A 69 6.25 6.35 16.64
CA THR A 69 5.08 6.78 15.87
C THR A 69 3.80 6.62 16.70
N LYS A 70 3.69 5.55 17.48
CA LYS A 70 2.56 5.35 18.41
C LYS A 70 2.54 6.42 19.50
N VAL A 71 3.68 6.73 20.11
CA VAL A 71 3.80 7.80 21.11
C VAL A 71 3.41 9.14 20.51
N GLY A 72 3.90 9.46 19.30
CA GLY A 72 3.53 10.68 18.59
C GLY A 72 2.03 10.78 18.30
N ARG A 73 1.40 9.67 17.88
CA ARG A 73 -0.06 9.61 17.67
C ARG A 73 -0.86 9.79 18.96
N THR A 74 -0.41 9.19 20.06
CA THR A 74 -1.06 9.35 21.37
C THR A 74 -0.96 10.79 21.84
N TYR A 75 0.23 11.40 21.75
CA TYR A 75 0.43 12.80 22.11
C TYR A 75 -0.45 13.73 21.27
N TYR A 76 -0.49 13.52 19.95
CA TYR A 76 -1.36 14.26 19.06
C TYR A 76 -2.85 14.13 19.43
N ALA A 77 -3.32 12.91 19.72
CA ALA A 77 -4.71 12.69 20.10
C ALA A 77 -5.08 13.41 21.40
N LEU A 78 -4.20 13.40 22.40
CA LEU A 78 -4.40 14.13 23.65
C LEU A 78 -4.49 15.65 23.41
N GLN A 79 -3.59 16.21 22.60
CA GLN A 79 -3.62 17.62 22.21
C GLN A 79 -4.92 17.98 21.48
N MET A 80 -5.40 17.12 20.59
CA MET A 80 -6.67 17.33 19.89
C MET A 80 -7.86 17.39 20.87
N PHE A 81 -7.91 16.50 21.87
CA PHE A 81 -8.96 16.55 22.89
C PHE A 81 -8.95 17.87 23.69
N GLU A 82 -7.78 18.41 24.02
CA GLU A 82 -7.68 19.71 24.70
C GLU A 82 -8.20 20.87 23.83
N VAL A 83 -7.90 20.85 22.53
CA VAL A 83 -8.38 21.84 21.55
C VAL A 83 -9.91 21.78 21.43
N GLU A 84 -10.47 20.57 21.34
CA GLU A 84 -11.92 20.34 21.31
C GLU A 84 -12.60 20.83 22.60
N GLN A 85 -12.04 20.51 23.77
CA GLN A 85 -12.59 20.96 25.07
C GLN A 85 -12.57 22.48 25.23
N ARG A 86 -11.57 23.16 24.67
CA ARG A 86 -11.49 24.63 24.68
C ARG A 86 -12.51 25.28 23.73
N GLY A 87 -13.08 24.51 22.80
CA GLY A 87 -14.03 25.02 21.79
C GLY A 87 -13.33 25.77 20.65
N ASP A 88 -12.05 25.50 20.41
CA ASP A 88 -11.30 26.12 19.34
C ASP A 88 -11.78 25.65 17.95
N SER A 89 -11.75 26.54 16.97
CA SER A 89 -12.04 26.17 15.58
C SER A 89 -10.88 25.43 14.94
N ILE A 90 -11.11 24.18 14.53
CA ILE A 90 -10.11 23.34 13.88
C ILE A 90 -10.18 23.49 12.37
N PHE A 91 -9.03 23.80 11.76
CA PHE A 91 -8.84 23.83 10.32
C PHE A 91 -7.97 22.65 9.88
N TRP A 92 -8.58 21.70 9.18
CA TRP A 92 -7.88 20.57 8.58
C TRP A 92 -7.32 21.00 7.23
N THR A 93 -6.00 20.87 7.06
CA THR A 93 -5.33 21.20 5.80
C THR A 93 -4.75 19.95 5.16
N GLY A 94 -4.73 19.93 3.83
CA GLY A 94 -4.18 18.80 3.08
C GLY A 94 -3.92 19.12 1.62
N GLU A 95 -3.04 18.33 1.01
CA GLU A 95 -2.79 18.34 -0.43
C GLU A 95 -3.19 16.99 -1.03
N THR A 96 -3.81 17.03 -2.21
CA THR A 96 -4.05 15.85 -3.03
C THR A 96 -3.71 16.12 -4.49
N ASN A 97 -3.50 15.06 -5.27
CA ASN A 97 -3.20 15.15 -6.69
C ASN A 97 -4.16 14.31 -7.53
N PHE A 98 -4.61 14.89 -8.64
CA PHE A 98 -5.47 14.26 -9.62
C PHE A 98 -4.72 14.12 -10.94
N SER A 99 -4.75 12.91 -11.51
CA SER A 99 -4.31 12.70 -12.89
C SER A 99 -5.32 13.36 -13.83
N LEU A 100 -4.84 14.19 -14.75
CA LEU A 100 -5.69 14.77 -15.80
C LEU A 100 -6.01 13.77 -16.91
N LEU A 101 -5.25 12.69 -17.02
CA LEU A 101 -5.58 11.60 -17.92
C LEU A 101 -6.50 10.62 -17.20
N CYS A 102 -7.74 10.54 -17.66
CA CYS A 102 -8.72 9.54 -17.27
C CYS A 102 -8.86 8.52 -18.40
N THR A 103 -8.22 7.36 -18.26
CA THR A 103 -8.38 6.24 -19.20
C THR A 103 -8.91 5.03 -18.48
N ARG A 104 -9.59 4.13 -19.20
CA ARG A 104 -9.91 2.81 -18.66
C ARG A 104 -8.63 2.08 -18.27
N THR A 105 -8.65 1.45 -17.11
CA THR A 105 -7.55 0.63 -16.59
C THR A 105 -7.58 -0.80 -17.12
N ILE A 106 -8.61 -1.16 -17.90
CA ILE A 106 -8.85 -2.50 -18.43
C ILE A 106 -9.14 -2.39 -19.93
N GLY A 107 -8.52 -3.26 -20.72
CA GLY A 107 -8.71 -3.37 -22.16
C GLY A 107 -8.55 -4.81 -22.64
N TRP A 108 -9.08 -5.11 -23.82
CA TRP A 108 -9.01 -6.44 -24.43
C TRP A 108 -7.67 -6.65 -25.14
N SER A 109 -7.18 -7.88 -25.14
CA SER A 109 -6.00 -8.32 -25.89
C SER A 109 -6.00 -9.84 -26.05
N THR A 110 -5.33 -10.34 -27.09
CA THR A 110 -5.11 -11.78 -27.27
C THR A 110 -4.30 -12.36 -26.11
N LYS A 111 -4.59 -13.60 -25.71
CA LYS A 111 -3.88 -14.32 -24.64
C LYS A 111 -2.36 -14.28 -24.87
N GLY A 112 -1.61 -13.89 -23.84
CA GLY A 112 -0.14 -13.74 -23.92
C GLY A 112 0.35 -12.40 -24.48
N LYS A 113 -0.53 -11.50 -24.93
CA LYS A 113 -0.17 -10.13 -25.37
C LYS A 113 -0.72 -9.08 -24.41
N ARG A 114 0.02 -7.99 -24.22
CA ARG A 114 -0.42 -6.83 -23.43
C ARG A 114 -1.50 -6.05 -24.19
N SER A 115 -2.54 -5.64 -23.48
CA SER A 115 -3.48 -4.63 -23.99
C SER A 115 -2.81 -3.26 -23.89
N CYS A 116 -2.59 -2.60 -25.02
CA CYS A 116 -1.83 -1.36 -25.11
C CYS A 116 -2.74 -0.22 -25.59
N LEU A 117 -2.80 0.86 -24.83
CA LEU A 117 -3.40 2.12 -25.25
C LEU A 117 -2.29 3.15 -25.41
N GLN A 118 -2.13 3.69 -26.61
CA GLN A 118 -1.22 4.82 -26.85
C GLN A 118 -1.88 6.07 -26.28
N VAL A 119 -1.20 6.71 -25.32
CA VAL A 119 -1.67 7.95 -24.70
C VAL A 119 -0.62 9.04 -24.89
N SER A 120 -1.08 10.28 -25.10
CA SER A 120 -0.15 11.40 -25.22
C SER A 120 0.66 11.61 -23.93
N ASN A 121 1.79 12.31 -24.02
CA ASN A 121 2.64 12.66 -22.87
C ASN A 121 1.94 13.48 -21.76
N SER A 122 0.67 13.88 -21.98
CA SER A 122 -0.17 14.51 -20.97
C SER A 122 -0.47 13.62 -19.75
N HIS A 123 -0.20 12.30 -19.81
CA HIS A 123 -0.27 11.39 -18.66
C HIS A 123 0.55 11.87 -17.45
N ARG A 124 1.61 12.66 -17.68
CA ARG A 124 2.46 13.23 -16.62
C ARG A 124 1.90 14.51 -16.00
N ARG A 125 0.84 15.09 -16.56
CA ARG A 125 0.26 16.35 -16.06
C ARG A 125 -0.70 16.04 -14.92
N LYS A 126 -0.25 16.31 -13.69
CA LYS A 126 -1.07 16.25 -12.49
C LYS A 126 -1.61 17.62 -12.12
N LEU A 127 -2.85 17.63 -11.66
CA LEU A 127 -3.48 18.76 -11.02
C LEU A 127 -3.36 18.58 -9.52
N HIS A 128 -2.69 19.51 -8.85
CA HIS A 128 -2.56 19.50 -7.41
C HIS A 128 -3.60 20.43 -6.80
N LEU A 129 -4.17 20.00 -5.69
CA LEU A 129 -5.16 20.74 -4.93
C LEU A 129 -4.66 20.85 -3.50
N ILE A 130 -4.57 22.07 -2.98
CA ILE A 130 -4.36 22.36 -1.56
C ILE A 130 -5.66 22.91 -0.99
N GLY A 131 -6.08 22.40 0.16
CA GLY A 131 -7.36 22.76 0.75
C GLY A 131 -7.29 22.90 2.26
N ALA A 132 -8.19 23.73 2.79
CA ALA A 132 -8.51 23.85 4.20
C ALA A 132 -10.00 23.59 4.39
N VAL A 133 -10.34 22.69 5.31
CA VAL A 133 -11.72 22.35 5.66
C VAL A 133 -11.93 22.47 7.16
N THR A 134 -13.16 22.77 7.54
CA THR A 134 -13.62 22.87 8.93
C THR A 134 -14.92 22.09 9.05
N GLU A 135 -15.49 22.01 10.25
CA GLU A 135 -16.81 21.41 10.48
C GLU A 135 -17.92 22.06 9.62
N SER A 136 -17.80 23.37 9.38
CA SER A 136 -18.74 24.12 8.52
C SER A 136 -18.49 23.96 7.01
N GLY A 137 -17.52 23.14 6.60
CA GLY A 137 -17.19 22.86 5.20
C GLY A 137 -15.85 23.43 4.74
N ILE A 138 -15.70 23.55 3.42
CA ILE A 138 -14.45 23.99 2.77
C ILE A 138 -14.26 25.49 2.97
N LYS A 139 -13.14 25.89 3.56
CA LYS A 139 -12.79 27.30 3.81
C LYS A 139 -11.90 27.90 2.73
N SER A 140 -10.97 27.10 2.22
CA SER A 140 -10.14 27.49 1.09
C SER A 140 -9.83 26.27 0.25
N CYS A 141 -9.79 26.46 -1.06
CA CYS A 141 -9.31 25.48 -2.01
C CYS A 141 -8.57 26.23 -3.12
N LYS A 142 -7.31 25.84 -3.37
CA LYS A 142 -6.55 26.33 -4.52
C LYS A 142 -6.06 25.14 -5.32
N MET A 143 -6.04 25.34 -6.63
CA MET A 143 -5.60 24.33 -7.59
C MET A 143 -4.48 24.88 -8.43
N LYS A 144 -3.49 24.05 -8.71
CA LYS A 144 -2.32 24.41 -9.51
C LYS A 144 -1.89 23.22 -10.38
N ARG A 145 -1.33 23.52 -11.55
CA ARG A 145 -0.62 22.52 -12.35
C ARG A 145 0.78 22.31 -11.77
N GLY A 146 1.12 21.05 -11.50
CA GLY A 146 2.37 20.69 -10.81
C GLY A 146 2.28 20.85 -9.30
N ALA A 147 3.26 20.28 -8.60
CA ALA A 147 3.26 20.17 -7.14
C ALA A 147 3.40 21.52 -6.42
N TYR A 148 2.78 21.62 -5.25
CA TYR A 148 3.02 22.72 -4.32
C TYR A 148 4.43 22.61 -3.74
N ARG A 149 5.19 23.71 -3.82
CA ARG A 149 6.47 23.84 -3.13
C ARG A 149 6.26 24.63 -1.84
N LEU A 150 7.26 24.59 -0.96
CA LEU A 150 7.22 25.30 0.33
C LEU A 150 6.78 26.77 0.20
N GLN A 151 7.26 27.49 -0.84
CA GLN A 151 6.88 28.89 -1.06
C GLN A 151 5.41 29.05 -1.48
N ASP A 152 4.89 28.12 -2.28
CA ASP A 152 3.47 28.11 -2.66
C ASP A 152 2.59 27.90 -1.42
N CYS A 153 2.98 26.97 -0.52
CA CYS A 153 2.27 26.71 0.72
C CYS A 153 2.32 27.92 1.67
N LYS A 154 3.48 28.58 1.80
CA LYS A 154 3.61 29.80 2.60
C LYS A 154 2.73 30.93 2.06
N GLN A 155 2.65 31.09 0.74
CA GLN A 155 1.78 32.07 0.11
C GLN A 155 0.29 31.71 0.27
N TRP A 156 -0.04 30.43 0.34
CA TRP A 156 -1.43 29.98 0.53
C TRP A 156 -1.94 30.19 1.96
N ILE A 157 -1.08 30.02 2.96
CA ILE A 157 -1.42 30.23 4.38
C ILE A 157 -1.55 31.71 4.74
N ARG A 158 -0.80 32.59 4.06
CA ARG A 158 -0.88 34.06 4.20
C ARG A 158 -2.21 34.60 3.68
#